data_AF-A0A937T3M9-F1
#
_entry.id   AF-A0A937T3M9-F1
#
_cell.length_a   1.000
_cell.length_b   1.000
_cell.length_c   1.000
_cell.angle_alpha   90.00
_cell.angle_beta   90.00
_cell.angle_gamma   90.00
#
_symmetry.space_group_name_H-M   'P 1'
#
loop_
_entity.id
_entity.type
_entity.pdbx_description
1 polymer ?
#
loop_
_entity_poly.entity_id
_entity_poly.type
_entity_poly.pdbx_seq_one_letter_code
_entity_poly.pdbx_strand_id
1 'polypeptide(L)'
;MMKCLLIALAVVASAPTPAGKEVLWGDDYGAALEATKDLQKPLLIVIDDSAQSKSQLRHVEAVPEKKNAELLESYVLCHVDVTTEYGKRVAEVFEVKQYPFTAILDKTGEKIIYRMTGQLDDSDWITALDTHKRGESRSGSASRKSRSTCYT
;
A
#
# COMPACT_ATOMS: atom_id res chain seq x y z
N MET A 1 -34.66 -1.31 -63.97
CA MET A 1 -34.91 -0.34 -62.87
C MET A 1 -34.46 -0.98 -61.56
N MET A 2 -33.19 -0.81 -61.18
CA MET A 2 -32.63 -1.39 -59.95
C MET A 2 -32.57 -0.31 -58.86
N LYS A 3 -33.41 -0.47 -57.83
CA LYS A 3 -33.38 0.35 -56.61
C LYS A 3 -32.18 -0.08 -55.77
N CYS A 4 -31.16 0.78 -55.69
CA CYS A 4 -30.09 0.65 -54.69
C CYS A 4 -30.64 1.13 -53.34
N LEU A 5 -30.83 0.17 -52.43
CA LEU A 5 -31.19 0.43 -51.04
C LEU A 5 -29.92 0.87 -50.30
N LEU A 6 -29.85 2.14 -49.87
CA LEU A 6 -28.79 2.63 -48.98
C LEU A 6 -29.15 2.27 -47.53
N ILE A 7 -28.40 1.34 -46.95
CA ILE A 7 -28.48 1.04 -45.51
C ILE A 7 -27.45 1.94 -44.81
N ALA A 8 -27.95 2.92 -44.05
CA ALA A 8 -27.13 3.76 -43.18
C ALA A 8 -26.74 2.93 -41.94
N LEU A 9 -25.45 2.57 -41.85
CA LEU A 9 -24.89 1.87 -40.69
C LEU A 9 -24.56 2.90 -39.61
N ALA A 10 -25.39 2.97 -38.56
CA ALA A 10 -25.12 3.80 -37.39
C ALA A 10 -23.98 3.16 -36.57
N VAL A 11 -22.81 3.79 -36.58
CA VAL A 11 -21.70 3.45 -35.68
C VAL A 11 -22.06 3.95 -34.29
N VAL A 12 -22.50 3.03 -33.42
CA VAL A 12 -22.58 3.26 -31.98
C VAL A 12 -21.16 3.31 -31.43
N ALA A 13 -20.70 4.52 -31.10
CA ALA A 13 -19.46 4.73 -30.37
C ALA A 13 -19.65 4.26 -28.91
N SER A 14 -19.21 3.03 -28.63
CA SER A 14 -19.10 2.54 -27.25
C SER A 14 -17.99 3.33 -26.55
N ALA A 15 -18.35 4.24 -25.65
CA ALA A 15 -17.40 4.89 -24.77
C ALA A 15 -16.73 3.83 -23.88
N PRO A 16 -15.40 3.85 -23.69
CA PRO A 16 -14.74 2.95 -22.76
C PRO A 16 -15.23 3.26 -21.34
N THR A 17 -15.89 2.30 -20.72
CA THR A 17 -16.17 2.34 -19.28
C THR A 17 -14.83 2.38 -18.55
N PRO A 18 -14.61 3.30 -17.59
CA PRO A 18 -13.40 3.27 -16.78
C PRO A 18 -13.42 1.97 -15.97
N ALA A 19 -12.63 0.98 -16.42
CA ALA A 19 -12.32 -0.19 -15.64
C ALA A 19 -11.68 0.31 -14.33
N GLY A 20 -12.29 -0.03 -13.19
CA GLY A 20 -11.69 0.24 -11.89
C GLY A 20 -10.26 -0.27 -11.89
N LYS A 21 -9.30 0.59 -11.50
CA LYS A 21 -7.91 0.17 -11.41
C LYS A 21 -7.81 -0.92 -10.35
N GLU A 22 -7.36 -2.09 -10.77
CA GLU A 22 -7.10 -3.21 -9.87
C GLU A 22 -5.91 -2.83 -8.96
N VAL A 23 -6.08 -3.05 -7.67
CA VAL A 23 -5.04 -2.84 -6.67
C VAL A 23 -4.09 -4.04 -6.73
N LEU A 24 -2.92 -3.86 -7.36
CA LEU A 24 -1.96 -4.94 -7.58
C LEU A 24 -0.93 -5.01 -6.44
N TRP A 25 -0.88 -6.17 -5.79
CA TRP A 25 0.14 -6.51 -4.80
C TRP A 25 1.32 -7.21 -5.48
N GLY A 26 2.55 -6.75 -5.20
CA GLY A 26 3.76 -7.47 -5.59
C GLY A 26 4.27 -8.37 -4.47
N ASP A 27 5.02 -9.42 -4.82
CA ASP A 27 5.64 -10.35 -3.87
C ASP A 27 7.16 -10.14 -3.68
N ASP A 28 7.76 -9.27 -4.50
CA ASP A 28 9.19 -8.95 -4.42
C ASP A 28 9.42 -7.62 -3.67
N TYR A 29 9.88 -7.73 -2.41
CA TYR A 29 10.27 -6.58 -1.59
C TYR A 29 11.34 -5.68 -2.23
N GLY A 30 12.34 -6.26 -2.92
CA GLY A 30 13.39 -5.49 -3.58
C GLY A 30 12.83 -4.62 -4.71
N ALA A 31 12.02 -5.22 -5.58
CA ALA A 31 11.35 -4.51 -6.67
C ALA A 31 10.37 -3.44 -6.13
N ALA A 32 9.64 -3.76 -5.05
CA ALA A 32 8.74 -2.81 -4.40
C ALA A 32 9.50 -1.61 -3.79
N LEU A 33 10.69 -1.86 -3.23
CA LEU A 33 11.55 -0.82 -2.68
C LEU A 33 12.12 0.10 -3.78
N GLU A 34 12.52 -0.46 -4.92
CA GLU A 34 12.92 0.32 -6.10
C GLU A 34 11.75 1.17 -6.62
N ALA A 35 10.57 0.55 -6.81
CA ALA A 35 9.38 1.25 -7.25
C ALA A 35 8.96 2.37 -6.29
N THR A 36 9.13 2.21 -4.98
CA THR A 36 8.88 3.27 -3.99
C THR A 36 9.73 4.50 -4.24
N LYS A 37 11.03 4.30 -4.52
CA LYS A 37 11.97 5.39 -4.81
C LYS A 37 11.64 6.05 -6.15
N ASP A 38 11.31 5.26 -7.17
CA ASP A 38 11.02 5.77 -8.51
C ASP A 38 9.69 6.54 -8.56
N LEU A 39 8.65 6.01 -7.92
CA LEU A 39 7.31 6.59 -7.91
C LEU A 39 7.13 7.66 -6.82
N GLN A 40 8.09 7.82 -5.90
CA GLN A 40 8.01 8.71 -4.75
C GLN A 40 6.76 8.45 -3.89
N LYS A 41 6.39 7.17 -3.74
CA LYS A 41 5.24 6.71 -2.95
C LYS A 41 5.69 5.86 -1.76
N PRO A 42 5.06 6.00 -0.58
CA PRO A 42 5.34 5.10 0.54
C PRO A 42 5.15 3.63 0.15
N LEU A 43 5.96 2.75 0.75
CA LEU A 43 5.82 1.30 0.62
C LEU A 43 4.94 0.78 1.75
N LEU A 44 3.84 0.12 1.42
CA LEU A 44 3.09 -0.72 2.36
C LEU A 44 3.55 -2.16 2.20
N ILE A 45 4.03 -2.76 3.28
CA ILE A 45 4.41 -4.17 3.33
C ILE A 45 3.51 -4.92 4.32
N VAL A 46 2.97 -6.05 3.87
CA VAL A 46 2.25 -7.03 4.70
C VAL A 46 3.03 -8.33 4.67
N ILE A 47 3.54 -8.74 5.83
CA ILE A 47 4.25 -10.01 6.04
C ILE A 47 3.31 -10.94 6.79
N ASP A 48 2.90 -12.04 6.18
CA ASP A 48 2.04 -13.02 6.83
C ASP A 48 2.51 -14.47 6.60
N ASP A 49 1.87 -15.37 7.33
CA ASP A 49 2.03 -16.81 7.18
C ASP A 49 0.77 -17.33 6.48
N SER A 50 0.89 -17.62 5.18
CA SER A 50 -0.24 -18.08 4.36
C SER A 50 -0.78 -19.45 4.78
N ALA A 51 0.00 -20.23 5.55
CA ALA A 51 -0.45 -21.48 6.14
C ALA A 51 -1.39 -21.25 7.35
N GLN A 52 -1.46 -20.03 7.90
CA GLN A 52 -2.38 -19.68 8.98
C GLN A 52 -3.67 -19.05 8.48
N SER A 53 -4.77 -19.32 9.20
CA SER A 53 -6.11 -18.86 8.83
C SER A 53 -6.32 -17.34 8.91
N LYS A 54 -5.35 -16.58 9.46
CA LYS A 54 -5.43 -15.14 9.73
C LYS A 54 -4.47 -14.34 8.83
N SER A 55 -4.59 -14.51 7.51
CA SER A 55 -3.86 -13.67 6.56
C SER A 55 -4.44 -12.25 6.56
N GLN A 56 -3.60 -11.25 6.84
CA GLN A 56 -3.99 -9.84 6.78
C GLN A 56 -4.37 -9.46 5.35
N LEU A 57 -3.68 -10.01 4.33
CA LEU A 57 -3.99 -9.73 2.93
C LEU A 57 -5.41 -10.14 2.58
N ARG A 58 -5.84 -11.34 2.98
CA ARG A 58 -7.22 -11.81 2.76
C ARG A 58 -8.26 -10.88 3.39
N HIS A 59 -7.96 -10.30 4.55
CA HIS A 59 -8.85 -9.34 5.20
C HIS A 59 -8.93 -8.04 4.39
N VAL A 60 -7.78 -7.50 3.97
CA VAL A 60 -7.71 -6.25 3.20
C VAL A 60 -8.36 -6.38 1.82
N GLU A 61 -8.13 -7.49 1.13
CA GLU A 61 -8.77 -7.79 -0.16
C GLU A 61 -10.27 -8.04 -0.03
N ALA A 62 -10.71 -8.60 1.10
CA ALA A 62 -12.12 -8.90 1.35
C ALA A 62 -12.95 -7.68 1.77
N VAL A 63 -12.33 -6.54 2.14
CA VAL A 63 -13.02 -5.31 2.53
C VAL A 63 -13.24 -4.46 1.26
N PRO A 64 -14.41 -4.54 0.61
CA PRO A 64 -14.67 -3.89 -0.67
C PRO A 64 -15.18 -2.47 -0.40
N GLU A 65 -14.49 -1.71 0.45
CA GLU A 65 -14.78 -0.30 0.62
C GLU A 65 -14.00 0.49 -0.42
N LYS A 66 -14.71 1.26 -1.25
CA LYS A 66 -14.12 2.15 -2.26
C LYS A 66 -12.99 3.01 -1.67
N LYS A 67 -13.16 3.45 -0.42
CA LYS A 67 -12.17 4.23 0.32
C LYS A 67 -10.85 3.48 0.57
N ASN A 68 -10.89 2.17 0.83
CA ASN A 68 -9.68 1.36 0.99
C ASN A 68 -8.92 1.24 -0.32
N ALA A 69 -9.62 0.98 -1.42
CA ALA A 69 -8.98 0.96 -2.75
C ALA A 69 -8.32 2.31 -3.08
N GLU A 70 -9.01 3.43 -2.87
CA GLU A 70 -8.48 4.78 -3.09
C GLU A 70 -7.25 5.08 -2.21
N LEU A 71 -7.24 4.61 -0.96
CA LEU A 71 -6.09 4.77 -0.07
C LEU A 71 -4.89 3.93 -0.53
N LEU A 72 -5.12 2.67 -0.92
CA LEU A 72 -4.07 1.76 -1.38
C LEU A 72 -3.38 2.24 -2.66
N GLU A 73 -4.06 2.98 -3.54
CA GLU A 73 -3.45 3.61 -4.72
C GLU A 73 -2.31 4.61 -4.38
N SER A 74 -2.27 5.11 -3.15
CA SER A 74 -1.23 6.03 -2.68
C SER A 74 0.09 5.31 -2.35
N TYR A 75 0.10 3.99 -2.36
CA TYR A 75 1.21 3.16 -1.92
C TYR A 75 1.78 2.32 -3.07
N VAL A 76 3.04 1.91 -2.90
CA VAL A 76 3.53 0.67 -3.50
C VAL A 76 3.16 -0.46 -2.54
N LEU A 77 2.62 -1.56 -3.07
CA LEU A 77 2.07 -2.64 -2.26
C LEU A 77 2.93 -3.89 -2.37
N CYS A 78 3.38 -4.40 -1.24
CA CYS A 78 4.17 -5.62 -1.17
C CYS A 78 3.57 -6.58 -0.15
N HIS A 79 3.30 -7.80 -0.59
CA HIS A 79 2.90 -8.91 0.26
C HIS A 79 4.03 -9.94 0.32
N VAL A 80 4.34 -10.42 1.50
CA VAL A 80 5.46 -11.34 1.71
C VAL A 80 4.98 -12.52 2.53
N ASP A 81 5.05 -13.70 1.91
CA ASP A 81 4.68 -14.97 2.53
C ASP A 81 5.91 -15.63 3.19
N VAL A 82 5.88 -15.75 4.52
CA VAL A 82 6.97 -16.35 5.31
C VAL A 82 7.03 -17.88 5.24
N THR A 83 6.12 -18.54 4.53
CA THR A 83 6.27 -19.95 4.20
C THR A 83 7.39 -20.16 3.16
N THR A 84 7.74 -19.12 2.40
CA THR A 84 8.83 -19.13 1.42
C THR A 84 10.18 -18.79 2.06
N GLU A 85 11.28 -19.35 1.52
CA GLU A 85 12.64 -19.01 1.99
C GLU A 85 12.96 -17.52 1.80
N TYR A 86 12.41 -16.91 0.74
CA TYR A 86 12.53 -15.47 0.52
C TYR A 86 11.81 -14.67 1.62
N GLY A 87 10.56 -14.99 1.89
CA GLY A 87 9.77 -14.29 2.89
C GLY A 87 10.31 -14.43 4.31
N LYS A 88 10.93 -15.56 4.66
CA LYS A 88 11.67 -15.72 5.93
C LYS A 88 12.82 -14.71 6.05
N ARG A 89 13.62 -14.54 5.00
CA ARG A 89 14.72 -13.57 4.99
C ARG A 89 14.21 -12.14 5.09
N VAL A 90 13.12 -11.82 4.41
CA VAL A 90 12.49 -10.49 4.55
C VAL A 90 11.98 -10.30 5.98
N ALA A 91 11.30 -11.28 6.57
CA ALA A 91 10.84 -11.20 7.96
C ALA A 91 12.00 -10.98 8.95
N GLU A 92 13.17 -11.59 8.72
CA GLU A 92 14.38 -11.35 9.51
C GLU A 92 14.87 -9.90 9.41
N VAL A 93 14.87 -9.30 8.22
CA VAL A 93 15.24 -7.88 8.01
C VAL A 93 14.33 -6.95 8.79
N PHE A 94 13.04 -7.29 8.90
CA PHE A 94 12.05 -6.54 9.67
C PHE A 94 11.98 -6.95 11.15
N GLU A 95 12.84 -7.87 11.59
CA GLU A 95 12.88 -8.44 12.95
C GLU A 95 11.51 -8.98 13.43
N VAL A 96 10.72 -9.52 12.51
CA VAL A 96 9.35 -9.99 12.78
C VAL A 96 9.37 -11.33 13.50
N LYS A 97 8.64 -11.41 14.62
CA LYS A 97 8.50 -12.63 15.43
C LYS A 97 7.07 -13.16 15.52
N GLN A 98 6.11 -12.38 15.03
CA GLN A 98 4.69 -12.64 15.14
C GLN A 98 4.01 -12.18 13.85
N TYR A 99 3.05 -12.96 13.38
CA TYR A 99 2.34 -12.73 12.13
C TYR A 99 0.82 -12.64 12.38
N PRO A 100 0.08 -11.88 11.57
CA PRO A 100 0.58 -11.03 10.48
C PRO A 100 1.33 -9.79 11.00
N PHE A 101 2.14 -9.18 10.16
CA PHE A 101 2.89 -7.96 10.45
C PHE A 101 2.69 -6.97 9.31
N THR A 102 2.41 -5.72 9.64
CA THR A 102 2.24 -4.63 8.67
C THR A 102 3.24 -3.53 8.97
N ALA A 103 3.93 -3.05 7.94
CA ALA A 103 4.76 -1.86 8.05
C ALA A 103 4.54 -0.92 6.87
N ILE A 104 4.78 0.37 7.12
CA ILE A 104 4.82 1.40 6.07
C ILE A 104 6.19 2.04 6.12
N LEU A 105 6.89 2.06 4.99
CA LEU A 105 8.11 2.83 4.81
C LEU A 105 7.80 4.18 4.18
N ASP A 106 8.63 5.17 4.48
CA ASP A 106 8.58 6.46 3.82
C ASP A 106 8.89 6.36 2.31
N LYS A 107 8.62 7.43 1.57
CA LYS A 107 8.80 7.45 0.11
C LYS A 107 10.25 7.33 -0.36
N THR A 108 11.23 7.42 0.55
CA THR A 108 12.64 7.14 0.22
C THR A 108 12.96 5.65 0.37
N GLY A 109 12.08 4.88 1.02
CA GLY A 109 12.29 3.47 1.33
C GLY A 109 13.33 3.24 2.42
N GLU A 110 13.72 4.27 3.16
CA GLU A 110 14.81 4.19 4.14
C GLU A 110 14.31 4.05 5.58
N LYS A 111 13.10 4.53 5.86
CA LYS A 111 12.57 4.58 7.24
C LYS A 111 11.20 3.94 7.33
N ILE A 112 11.05 3.03 8.29
CA ILE A 112 9.75 2.53 8.72
C ILE A 112 9.05 3.65 9.52
N ILE A 113 7.95 4.18 8.98
CA ILE A 113 7.13 5.23 9.60
C ILE A 113 5.90 4.71 10.33
N TYR A 114 5.54 3.44 10.09
CA TYR A 114 4.48 2.72 10.80
C TYR A 114 4.86 1.24 10.93
N ARG A 115 4.53 0.64 12.08
CA ARG A 115 4.65 -0.80 12.32
C ARG A 115 3.49 -1.28 13.18
N MET A 116 2.94 -2.43 12.84
CA MET A 116 1.91 -3.10 13.62
C MET A 116 2.08 -4.61 13.52
N THR A 117 1.93 -5.27 14.66
CA THR A 117 1.96 -6.73 14.77
C THR A 117 0.56 -7.23 15.10
N GLY A 118 0.16 -8.32 14.47
CA GLY A 118 -1.17 -8.88 14.59
C GLY A 118 -2.12 -8.36 13.52
N GLN A 119 -3.35 -8.87 13.58
CA GLN A 119 -4.42 -8.48 12.66
C GLN A 119 -4.85 -7.04 12.94
N LEU A 120 -4.85 -6.18 11.92
CA LEU A 120 -5.51 -4.88 11.99
C LEU A 120 -6.99 -5.05 11.66
N ASP A 121 -7.85 -4.35 12.42
CA ASP A 121 -9.23 -4.14 12.01
C ASP A 121 -9.34 -3.05 10.94
N ASP A 122 -10.51 -2.95 10.31
CA ASP A 122 -10.79 -2.02 9.22
C ASP A 122 -10.51 -0.55 9.59
N SER A 123 -10.83 -0.17 10.83
CA SER A 123 -10.70 1.22 11.28
C SER A 123 -9.24 1.60 11.55
N ASP A 124 -8.47 0.70 12.14
CA ASP A 124 -7.04 0.85 12.35
C ASP A 124 -6.29 0.83 11.01
N TRP A 125 -6.73 -0.02 10.08
CA TRP A 125 -6.19 -0.09 8.72
C TRP A 125 -6.39 1.24 7.96
N ILE A 126 -7.63 1.73 7.88
CA ILE A 126 -7.96 3.02 7.25
C ILE A 126 -7.18 4.15 7.92
N THR A 127 -7.10 4.16 9.24
CA THR A 127 -6.38 5.20 9.99
C THR A 127 -4.89 5.19 9.67
N ALA A 128 -4.26 4.01 9.64
CA ALA A 128 -2.85 3.87 9.29
C ALA A 128 -2.58 4.34 7.85
N LEU A 129 -3.42 3.92 6.89
CA LEU A 129 -3.26 4.34 5.50
C LEU A 129 -3.50 5.85 5.32
N ASP A 130 -4.55 6.43 5.89
CA ASP A 130 -4.82 7.86 5.72
C ASP A 130 -3.73 8.73 6.37
N THR A 131 -3.24 8.32 7.54
CA THR A 131 -2.18 9.04 8.28
C THR A 131 -0.86 9.05 7.53
N HIS A 132 -0.51 7.94 6.87
CA HIS A 132 0.82 7.75 6.28
C HIS A 132 0.87 7.86 4.75
N LYS A 133 -0.24 8.17 4.07
CA LYS A 133 -0.33 8.22 2.59
C LYS A 133 0.67 9.14 1.89
N ARG A 134 1.22 10.12 2.61
CA ARG A 134 2.25 11.04 2.08
C ARG A 134 3.66 10.46 2.12
N GLY A 135 3.89 9.38 2.87
CA GLY A 135 5.20 8.76 3.03
C GLY A 135 6.26 9.72 3.57
N GLU A 136 5.88 10.64 4.46
CA GLU A 136 6.79 11.60 5.06
C GLU A 136 7.36 11.00 6.36
N SER A 137 8.67 10.79 6.40
CA SER A 137 9.34 10.54 7.67
C SER A 137 9.43 11.84 8.46
N ARG A 138 9.13 11.81 9.75
CA ARG A 138 9.43 12.92 10.68
C ARG A 138 10.94 13.06 10.81
N SER A 139 11.58 13.63 9.81
CA SER A 139 13.00 13.93 9.79
C SER A 139 13.16 15.44 9.98
N GLY A 140 13.32 15.87 11.23
CA GLY A 140 13.86 17.20 11.55
C GLY A 140 12.86 18.33 11.74
N SER A 141 12.02 18.27 12.79
CA SER A 141 11.70 19.52 13.50
C SER A 141 12.96 19.95 14.24
N ALA A 142 13.63 20.97 13.71
CA ALA A 142 14.75 21.63 14.33
C ALA A 142 14.55 21.80 15.85
N SER A 143 15.61 21.51 16.60
CA SER A 143 15.85 21.95 17.97
C SER A 143 15.23 23.35 18.20
N ARG A 144 14.03 23.41 18.80
CA ARG A 144 13.63 24.62 19.53
C ARG A 144 14.52 24.64 20.76
N LYS A 145 15.64 25.36 20.63
CA LYS A 145 16.43 25.86 21.75
C LYS A 145 15.48 26.65 22.66
N SER A 146 14.86 25.96 23.62
CA SER A 146 14.13 26.60 24.70
C SER A 146 15.16 27.39 25.50
N ARG A 147 15.28 28.68 25.20
CA ARG A 147 15.99 29.62 26.05
C ARG A 147 15.23 29.62 27.37
N SER A 148 15.81 28.94 28.36
CA SER A 148 15.47 29.14 29.77
C SER A 148 15.86 30.58 30.11
N THR A 149 14.87 31.47 30.15
CA THR A 149 15.03 32.82 30.68
C THR A 149 14.88 32.71 32.19
N CYS A 150 16.00 32.73 32.92
CA CYS A 150 15.99 32.92 34.36
C CYS A 150 15.65 34.39 34.64
N TYR A 151 14.67 34.65 35.51
CA TYR A 151 14.48 35.97 36.12
C TYR A 151 15.13 35.96 37.51
N THR A 152 15.98 36.95 37.74
CA THR A 152 16.59 37.36 39.02
C THR A 152 15.61 38.11 39.90
#